data_AF-B6ASK0-F1
#
_entry.id   AF-B6ASK0-F1
#
_cell.length_a   1.000
_cell.length_b   1.000
_cell.length_c   1.000
_cell.angle_alpha   90.00
_cell.angle_beta   90.00
_cell.angle_gamma   90.00
#
_symmetry.space_group_name_H-M   'P 1'
#
loop_
_entity.id
_entity.type
_entity.pdbx_description
1 polymer ?
#
loop_
_entity_poly.entity_id
_entity_poly.type
_entity_poly.pdbx_seq_one_letter_code
_entity_poly.pdbx_strand_id
1 'polypeptide(L)'
;MLTLSTDYFRLRKPLERRIYELARKHCGRQKSWRVSVEVLLKKSGSASPRRVFRKMIRDMIAADHLPDYEMSEEEGDLIRFTTRDAVLDDGLHLPPLSNEAIEAARALALGMDIYVLEAEWREYWARSGKPRLRSADAAFVGFVKVRHNAGKA
;
A
#
# COMPACT_ATOMS: atom_id res chain seq x y z
N MET A 1 12.83 -2.93 -23.08
CA MET A 1 13.57 -1.82 -22.45
C MET A 1 12.78 -1.43 -21.21
N LEU A 2 13.16 -1.92 -20.03
CA LEU A 2 12.39 -1.67 -18.79
C LEU A 2 12.85 -0.33 -18.21
N THR A 3 12.04 0.70 -18.42
CA THR A 3 12.17 2.03 -17.81
C THR A 3 12.41 1.88 -16.30
N LEU A 4 13.55 2.35 -15.82
CA LEU A 4 13.71 2.62 -14.39
C LEU A 4 12.78 3.79 -14.05
N SER A 5 12.02 3.67 -12.97
CA SER A 5 11.20 4.77 -12.47
C SER A 5 12.09 5.99 -12.19
N THR A 6 11.61 7.18 -12.56
CA THR A 6 12.33 8.46 -12.44
C THR A 6 12.80 8.71 -11.00
N ASP A 7 12.07 8.17 -10.02
CA ASP A 7 12.36 8.31 -8.60
C ASP A 7 13.48 7.39 -8.10
N TYR A 8 13.92 6.40 -8.89
CA TYR A 8 15.11 5.58 -8.55
C TYR A 8 16.36 6.43 -8.36
N PHE A 9 16.53 7.49 -9.16
CA PHE A 9 17.68 8.38 -9.06
C PHE A 9 17.66 9.24 -7.78
N ARG A 10 16.50 9.38 -7.14
CA ARG A 10 16.34 10.11 -5.87
C ARG A 10 16.79 9.30 -4.65
N LEU A 11 16.93 7.98 -4.78
CA LEU A 11 17.48 7.13 -3.73
C LEU A 11 18.95 7.50 -3.49
N ARG A 12 19.24 8.11 -2.35
CA ARG A 12 20.60 8.57 -1.99
C ARG A 12 21.42 7.50 -1.27
N LYS A 13 20.77 6.52 -0.61
CA LYS A 13 21.50 5.49 0.15
C LYS A 13 21.76 4.25 -0.71
N PRO A 14 22.99 3.68 -0.69
CA PRO A 14 23.33 2.47 -1.45
C PRO A 14 22.44 1.27 -1.12
N LEU A 15 22.07 1.09 0.16
CA LEU A 15 21.20 0.00 0.58
C LEU A 15 19.80 0.11 -0.06
N GLU A 16 19.22 1.30 -0.08
CA GLU A 16 17.88 1.52 -0.63
C GLU A 16 17.82 1.16 -2.11
N ARG A 17 18.83 1.57 -2.90
CA ARG A 17 18.98 1.19 -4.30
C ARG A 17 19.05 -0.32 -4.46
N ARG A 18 19.85 -0.98 -3.62
CA ARG A 18 20.01 -2.44 -3.67
C ARG A 18 18.71 -3.17 -3.34
N ILE A 19 17.96 -2.68 -2.35
CA ILE A 19 16.66 -3.23 -1.98
C ILE A 19 15.64 -3.05 -3.12
N TYR A 20 15.62 -1.89 -3.78
CA TYR A 20 14.78 -1.66 -4.97
C TYR A 20 15.10 -2.67 -6.09
N GLU A 21 16.38 -2.87 -6.41
CA GLU A 21 16.80 -3.84 -7.44
C GLU A 21 16.36 -5.27 -7.11
N LEU A 22 16.49 -5.67 -5.84
CA LEU A 22 16.05 -6.98 -5.38
C LEU A 22 14.53 -7.14 -5.49
N ALA A 23 13.78 -6.15 -5.01
CA ALA A 23 12.32 -6.12 -5.13
C ALA A 23 11.91 -6.22 -6.61
N ARG A 24 12.52 -5.43 -7.50
CA ARG A 24 12.24 -5.47 -8.94
C ARG A 24 12.53 -6.82 -9.58
N LYS A 25 13.68 -7.44 -9.26
CA LYS A 25 14.04 -8.76 -9.77
C LYS A 25 13.07 -9.84 -9.33
N HIS A 26 12.57 -9.75 -8.10
CA HIS A 26 11.73 -10.77 -7.50
C HIS A 26 10.22 -10.53 -7.69
N CYS A 27 9.78 -9.28 -7.91
CA CYS A 27 8.39 -8.91 -8.20
C CYS A 27 8.09 -8.82 -9.71
N GLY A 28 9.08 -9.01 -10.60
CA GLY A 28 8.89 -8.86 -12.06
C GLY A 28 7.89 -9.83 -12.72
N ARG A 29 7.48 -10.91 -12.05
CA ARG A 29 6.40 -11.83 -12.50
C ARG A 29 5.26 -11.99 -11.48
N GLN A 30 5.42 -11.47 -10.27
CA GLN A 30 4.49 -11.69 -9.15
C GLN A 30 4.20 -10.38 -8.42
N LYS A 31 2.94 -10.18 -8.06
CA LYS A 31 2.43 -8.95 -7.41
C LYS A 31 3.09 -8.61 -6.08
N SER A 32 3.61 -9.63 -5.38
CA SER A 32 4.35 -9.46 -4.14
C SER A 32 5.45 -10.51 -3.99
N TRP A 33 6.47 -10.17 -3.20
CA TRP A 33 7.57 -11.05 -2.82
C TRP A 33 7.78 -11.00 -1.31
N ARG A 34 7.82 -12.16 -0.66
CA ARG A 34 8.14 -12.28 0.77
C ARG A 34 9.54 -12.86 0.95
N VAL A 35 10.27 -12.34 1.90
CA VAL A 35 11.64 -12.78 2.20
C VAL A 35 11.95 -12.56 3.68
N SER A 36 12.66 -13.49 4.31
CA SER A 36 13.11 -13.29 5.69
C SER A 36 14.18 -12.20 5.78
N VAL A 37 14.23 -11.50 6.90
CA VAL A 37 15.25 -10.47 7.18
C VAL A 37 16.67 -11.04 7.00
N GLU A 38 16.90 -12.30 7.37
CA GLU A 38 18.20 -12.96 7.20
C GLU A 38 18.57 -13.15 5.72
N VAL A 39 17.63 -13.63 4.90
CA VAL A 39 17.87 -13.83 3.47
C VAL A 39 18.02 -12.48 2.76
N LEU A 40 17.23 -11.49 3.17
CA LEU A 40 17.32 -10.13 2.64
C LEU A 40 18.68 -9.50 2.96
N LEU A 41 19.18 -9.66 4.19
CA LEU A 41 20.52 -9.22 4.58
C LEU A 41 21.59 -9.84 3.67
N LYS A 42 21.57 -11.17 3.50
CA LYS A 42 22.51 -11.90 2.62
C LYS A 42 22.43 -11.42 1.18
N LYS A 43 21.22 -11.21 0.62
CA LYS A 43 21.00 -10.73 -0.75
C LYS A 43 21.41 -9.27 -0.96
N SER A 44 21.24 -8.44 0.06
CA SER A 44 21.62 -7.02 0.03
C SER A 44 23.13 -6.82 0.02
N GLY A 45 23.90 -7.77 0.56
CA GLY A 45 25.34 -7.63 0.73
C GLY A 45 25.73 -6.61 1.81
N SER A 46 24.80 -6.20 2.67
CA SER A 46 25.10 -5.29 3.78
C SER A 46 26.00 -5.97 4.82
N ALA A 47 27.03 -5.26 5.25
CA ALA A 47 27.95 -5.68 6.32
C ALA A 47 27.39 -5.40 7.73
N SER A 48 26.18 -4.84 7.84
CA SER A 48 25.60 -4.47 9.12
C SER A 48 25.14 -5.69 9.93
N PRO A 49 25.26 -5.69 11.27
CA PRO A 49 24.67 -6.71 12.11
C PRO A 49 23.15 -6.82 11.89
N ARG A 50 22.58 -8.03 11.97
CA ARG A 50 21.14 -8.28 11.71
C ARG A 50 20.19 -7.33 12.44
N ARG A 51 20.47 -6.99 13.70
CA ARG A 51 19.66 -6.05 14.49
C ARG A 51 19.66 -4.64 13.90
N VAL A 52 20.82 -4.17 13.46
CA VAL A 52 20.98 -2.86 12.82
C VAL A 52 20.30 -2.86 11.45
N PHE A 53 20.50 -3.92 10.67
CA PHE A 53 19.82 -4.09 9.39
C PHE A 53 18.30 -4.08 9.53
N ARG A 54 17.74 -4.78 10.53
CA ARG A 54 16.29 -4.75 10.81
C ARG A 54 15.82 -3.32 11.11
N LYS A 55 16.57 -2.56 11.91
CA LYS A 55 16.26 -1.14 12.15
C LYS A 55 16.27 -0.34 10.85
N MET A 56 17.28 -0.50 10.00
CA MET A 56 17.34 0.20 8.71
C MET A 56 16.14 -0.15 7.80
N ILE A 57 15.72 -1.41 7.78
CA ILE A 57 14.53 -1.82 7.02
C ILE A 57 13.27 -1.17 7.60
N ARG A 58 13.11 -1.13 8.92
CA ARG A 58 11.98 -0.43 9.56
C ARG A 58 11.99 1.07 9.28
N ASP A 59 13.16 1.70 9.30
CA ASP A 59 13.31 3.11 8.95
C ASP A 59 12.93 3.35 7.47
N MET A 60 13.27 2.43 6.57
CA MET A 60 12.85 2.47 5.16
C MET A 60 11.33 2.28 5.01
N ILE A 61 10.73 1.33 5.73
CA ILE A 61 9.27 1.10 5.77
C ILE A 61 8.57 2.37 6.24
N ALA A 62 9.03 2.96 7.33
CA ALA A 62 8.44 4.17 7.91
C ALA A 62 8.58 5.40 7.00
N ALA A 63 9.68 5.50 6.25
CA ALA A 63 9.91 6.59 5.31
C ALA A 63 9.14 6.41 3.97
N ASP A 64 8.63 5.21 3.69
CA ASP A 64 7.86 4.83 2.49
C ASP A 64 8.42 5.39 1.16
N HIS A 65 9.75 5.42 1.05
CA HIS A 65 10.44 6.16 -0.02
C HIS A 65 10.93 5.23 -1.14
N LEU A 66 10.55 3.95 -1.13
CA LEU A 66 10.88 3.00 -2.18
C LEU A 66 9.94 3.25 -3.38
N PRO A 67 10.47 3.64 -4.56
CA PRO A 67 9.62 3.85 -5.73
C PRO A 67 8.96 2.54 -6.19
N ASP A 68 7.76 2.61 -6.74
CA ASP A 68 6.98 1.50 -7.34
C ASP A 68 6.61 0.33 -6.39
N TYR A 69 7.22 0.27 -5.22
CA TYR A 69 7.10 -0.82 -4.26
C TYR A 69 6.77 -0.29 -2.87
N GLU A 70 5.92 -1.02 -2.17
CA GLU A 70 5.67 -0.84 -0.74
C GLU A 70 6.34 -1.97 0.04
N MET A 71 6.79 -1.66 1.25
CA MET A 71 7.45 -2.60 2.15
C MET A 71 6.63 -2.73 3.43
N SER A 72 6.40 -3.95 3.89
CA SER A 72 5.80 -4.22 5.21
C SER A 72 6.54 -5.33 5.95
N GLU A 73 6.57 -5.22 7.27
CA GLU A 73 7.05 -6.27 8.17
C GLU A 73 5.87 -7.19 8.51
N GLU A 74 6.03 -8.49 8.27
CA GLU A 74 5.07 -9.55 8.62
C GLU A 74 5.59 -10.36 9.81
N GLU A 75 4.70 -11.15 10.44
CA GLU A 75 5.08 -12.07 11.51
C GLU A 75 6.16 -13.06 11.06
N GLY A 76 7.05 -13.44 11.99
CA GLY A 76 8.12 -14.39 11.70
C GLY A 76 9.36 -13.80 11.02
N ASP A 77 9.67 -12.51 11.24
CA ASP A 77 10.84 -11.83 10.65
C ASP A 77 10.81 -11.82 9.10
N LEU A 78 9.61 -11.69 8.53
CA LEU A 78 9.40 -11.63 7.09
C LEU A 78 9.21 -10.17 6.66
N ILE A 79 9.80 -9.82 5.53
CA ILE A 79 9.57 -8.56 4.84
C ILE A 79 8.82 -8.87 3.56
N ARG A 80 7.66 -8.25 3.40
CA ARG A 80 6.88 -8.30 2.17
C ARG A 80 7.13 -7.05 1.34
N PHE A 81 7.47 -7.28 0.08
CA PHE A 81 7.52 -6.26 -0.97
C PHE A 81 6.31 -6.45 -1.87
N THR A 82 5.60 -5.38 -2.17
CA THR A 82 4.42 -5.43 -3.05
C THR A 82 4.52 -4.30 -4.06
N THR A 83 4.17 -4.54 -5.32
CA THR A 83 4.06 -3.42 -6.26
C THR A 83 2.95 -2.49 -5.78
N ARG A 84 3.12 -1.18 -5.84
CA ARG A 84 2.07 -0.24 -5.40
C ARG A 84 0.75 -0.48 -6.15
N ASP A 85 0.82 -0.83 -7.42
CA ASP A 85 -0.35 -1.28 -8.22
C ASP A 85 -1.05 -2.52 -7.64
N ALA A 86 -0.31 -3.42 -6.98
CA ALA A 86 -0.87 -4.62 -6.37
C ALA A 86 -1.33 -4.39 -4.93
N VAL A 87 -0.78 -3.41 -4.20
CA VAL A 87 -1.31 -3.03 -2.88
C VAL A 87 -2.75 -2.54 -3.01
N LEU A 88 -3.05 -1.80 -4.09
CA LEU A 88 -4.42 -1.39 -4.43
C LEU A 88 -5.38 -2.59 -4.64
N ASP A 89 -4.85 -3.81 -4.79
CA ASP A 89 -5.57 -5.04 -5.11
C ASP A 89 -5.31 -6.18 -4.10
N ASP A 90 -4.61 -5.95 -2.97
CA ASP A 90 -4.28 -7.02 -2.02
C ASP A 90 -5.36 -7.29 -0.97
N GLY A 91 -6.37 -6.41 -0.89
CA GLY A 91 -7.50 -6.56 0.03
C GLY A 91 -7.11 -6.43 1.50
N LEU A 92 -5.88 -6.06 1.84
CA LEU A 92 -5.46 -5.82 3.23
C LEU A 92 -5.67 -4.37 3.63
N HIS A 93 -5.57 -3.44 2.66
CA HIS A 93 -5.78 -2.01 2.81
C HIS A 93 -6.64 -1.42 1.68
N LEU A 94 -7.53 -0.49 2.02
CA LEU A 94 -8.26 0.29 1.02
C LEU A 94 -7.36 1.42 0.49
N PRO A 95 -7.23 1.57 -0.84
CA PRO A 95 -6.60 2.73 -1.44
C PRO A 95 -7.05 4.06 -0.82
N PRO A 96 -6.21 5.12 -0.85
CA PRO A 96 -6.74 6.48 -0.74
C PRO A 96 -7.74 6.71 -1.89
N LEU A 97 -8.86 7.36 -1.57
CA LEU A 97 -9.88 7.70 -2.57
C LEU A 97 -9.38 8.84 -3.45
N SER A 98 -9.69 8.79 -4.74
CA SER A 98 -9.37 9.90 -5.64
C SER A 98 -10.22 11.15 -5.31
N ASN A 99 -9.69 12.34 -5.64
CA ASN A 99 -10.47 13.58 -5.50
C ASN A 99 -11.78 13.52 -6.29
N GLU A 100 -11.78 12.91 -7.48
CA GLU A 100 -12.97 12.72 -8.31
C GLU A 100 -14.03 11.87 -7.59
N ALA A 101 -13.62 10.81 -6.91
CA ALA A 101 -14.52 9.98 -6.12
C ALA A 101 -15.07 10.72 -4.89
N ILE A 102 -14.23 11.52 -4.20
CA ILE A 102 -14.67 12.35 -3.08
C ILE A 102 -15.67 13.41 -3.54
N GLU A 103 -15.43 14.07 -4.66
CA GLU A 103 -16.36 15.07 -5.23
C GLU A 103 -17.68 14.44 -5.64
N ALA A 104 -17.65 13.30 -6.33
CA ALA A 104 -18.85 12.56 -6.71
C ALA A 104 -19.66 12.11 -5.47
N ALA A 105 -18.98 11.67 -4.42
CA ALA A 105 -19.62 11.28 -3.17
C ALA A 105 -20.20 12.51 -2.43
N ARG A 106 -19.51 13.66 -2.40
CA ARG A 106 -20.03 14.92 -1.83
C ARG A 106 -21.29 15.40 -2.54
N ALA A 107 -21.34 15.29 -3.88
CA ALA A 107 -22.52 15.66 -4.66
C ALA A 107 -23.76 14.82 -4.29
N LEU A 108 -23.56 13.58 -3.84
CA LEU A 108 -24.63 12.69 -3.37
C LEU A 108 -24.97 12.91 -1.90
N ALA A 109 -23.98 13.28 -1.08
CA ALA A 109 -24.07 13.42 0.37
C ALA A 109 -24.54 14.82 0.83
N LEU A 110 -25.58 15.38 0.21
CA LEU A 110 -26.08 16.73 0.56
C LEU A 110 -26.46 16.82 2.06
N GLY A 111 -25.61 17.49 2.85
CA GLY A 111 -25.78 17.69 4.29
C GLY A 111 -25.11 16.67 5.21
N MET A 112 -24.38 15.68 4.67
CA MET A 112 -23.61 14.71 5.46
C MET A 112 -22.10 15.02 5.38
N ASP A 113 -21.37 14.72 6.46
CA ASP A 113 -19.91 14.86 6.47
C ASP A 113 -19.25 13.70 5.71
N ILE A 114 -18.54 14.02 4.64
CA ILE A 114 -17.91 13.03 3.76
C ILE A 114 -16.78 12.26 4.46
N TYR A 115 -16.06 12.89 5.39
CA TYR A 115 -14.95 12.24 6.09
C TYR A 115 -15.48 11.24 7.12
N VAL A 116 -16.65 11.53 7.71
CA VAL A 116 -17.36 10.58 8.58
C VAL A 116 -17.83 9.38 7.75
N LEU A 117 -18.44 9.61 6.59
CA LEU A 117 -18.88 8.55 5.68
C LEU A 117 -17.71 7.68 5.19
N GLU A 118 -16.56 8.30 4.90
CA GLU A 118 -15.35 7.58 4.53
C GLU A 118 -14.85 6.67 5.67
N ALA A 119 -14.80 7.20 6.89
CA ALA A 119 -14.41 6.42 8.06
C ALA A 119 -15.36 5.23 8.31
N GLU A 120 -16.67 5.47 8.26
CA GLU A 120 -17.70 4.41 8.41
C GLU A 120 -17.56 3.33 7.34
N TRP A 121 -17.35 3.73 6.08
CA TRP A 121 -17.19 2.81 4.97
C TRP A 121 -15.94 1.95 5.13
N ARG A 122 -14.82 2.56 5.51
CA ARG A 122 -13.55 1.86 5.76
C ARG A 122 -13.67 0.87 6.92
N GLU A 123 -14.36 1.24 7.99
CA GLU A 123 -14.63 0.36 9.14
C GLU A 123 -15.57 -0.79 8.75
N TYR A 124 -16.63 -0.51 8.00
CA TYR A 124 -17.54 -1.52 7.47
C TYR A 124 -16.78 -2.55 6.62
N TRP A 125 -15.95 -2.08 5.68
CA TRP A 125 -15.13 -2.95 4.84
C TRP A 125 -14.15 -3.81 5.67
N ALA A 126 -13.50 -3.23 6.68
CA ALA A 126 -12.62 -3.95 7.58
C ALA A 126 -13.37 -5.05 8.37
N ARG A 127 -14.56 -4.75 8.88
CA ARG A 127 -15.40 -5.68 9.64
C ARG A 127 -16.03 -6.77 8.77
N SER A 128 -16.30 -6.48 7.50
CA SER A 128 -16.84 -7.44 6.52
C SER A 128 -15.81 -8.46 6.01
N GLY A 129 -14.64 -8.56 6.65
CA GLY A 129 -13.59 -9.50 6.26
C GLY A 129 -12.75 -9.02 5.07
N LYS A 130 -12.73 -7.70 4.83
CA LYS A 130 -11.91 -7.04 3.80
C LYS A 130 -12.07 -7.67 2.40
N PRO A 131 -13.30 -7.69 1.85
CA PRO A 131 -13.53 -8.26 0.53
C PRO A 131 -12.70 -7.52 -0.53
N ARG A 132 -12.11 -8.27 -1.47
CA ARG A 132 -11.37 -7.67 -2.60
C ARG A 132 -12.31 -6.78 -3.41
N LEU A 133 -11.94 -5.51 -3.54
CA LEU A 133 -12.67 -4.55 -4.36
C LEU A 133 -11.97 -4.38 -5.69
N ARG A 134 -12.74 -4.34 -6.79
CA ARG A 134 -12.22 -3.98 -8.11
C ARG A 134 -11.90 -2.48 -8.24
N SER A 135 -12.61 -1.64 -7.49
CA SER A 135 -12.40 -0.19 -7.43
C SER A 135 -12.88 0.31 -6.06
N ALA A 136 -11.99 0.94 -5.30
CA ALA A 136 -12.31 1.56 -4.02
C ALA A 136 -13.23 2.77 -4.23
N ASP A 137 -12.92 3.61 -5.22
CA ASP A 137 -13.69 4.79 -5.60
C ASP A 137 -15.16 4.48 -5.90
N ALA A 138 -15.41 3.52 -6.81
CA ALA A 138 -16.77 3.16 -7.18
C ALA A 138 -17.54 2.53 -6.00
N ALA A 139 -16.85 1.75 -5.15
CA ALA A 139 -17.43 1.14 -3.98
C ALA A 139 -17.81 2.17 -2.90
N PHE A 140 -16.98 3.19 -2.69
CA PHE A 140 -17.27 4.28 -1.76
C PHE A 140 -18.45 5.14 -2.23
N VAL A 141 -18.45 5.58 -3.49
CA VAL A 141 -19.56 6.35 -4.06
C VAL A 141 -20.87 5.56 -3.98
N GLY A 142 -20.84 4.25 -4.23
CA GLY A 142 -21.98 3.36 -4.06
C GLY A 142 -22.47 3.28 -2.61
N PHE A 143 -21.55 3.17 -1.64
CA PHE A 143 -21.88 3.17 -0.21
C PHE A 143 -22.58 4.46 0.22
N VAL A 144 -22.06 5.62 -0.21
CA VAL A 144 -22.65 6.93 0.10
C VAL A 144 -24.05 7.07 -0.48
N LYS A 145 -24.28 6.57 -1.70
CA LYS A 145 -25.62 6.55 -2.32
C LYS A 145 -26.63 5.74 -1.50
N VAL A 146 -26.23 4.58 -0.99
CA VAL A 146 -27.09 3.74 -0.14
C VAL A 146 -27.39 4.43 1.19
N ARG A 147 -26.37 5.02 1.83
CA ARG A 147 -26.50 5.71 3.12
C ARG A 147 -27.43 6.93 3.02
N HIS A 148 -27.31 7.72 1.95
CA HIS A 148 -28.20 8.86 1.68
C HIS A 148 -29.67 8.45 1.54
N ASN A 149 -29.93 7.35 0.84
CA ASN A 149 -31.29 6.84 0.66
C ASN A 149 -31.87 6.28 1.97
N ALA A 150 -31.03 5.66 2.82
CA ALA A 150 -31.46 5.13 4.11
C ALA A 150 -31.81 6.22 5.14
N GLY A 151 -31.23 7.43 5.03
CA GLY A 151 -31.59 8.57 5.87
C GLY A 151 -32.83 9.36 5.44
N LYS A 152 -33.42 9.01 4.29
CA LYS A 152 -34.65 9.63 3.74
C LYS A 152 -35.92 8.78 3.92
N ALA A 153 -35.79 7.58 4.48
CA ALA A 153 -36.89 6.69 4.85
C ALA A 153 -37.27 6.89 6.32
#